data_AF-A0A818KLV7-F1
#
_entry.id   AF-A0A818KLV7-F1
#
_cell.length_a   1.000
_cell.length_b   1.000
_cell.length_c   1.000
_cell.angle_alpha   90.00
_cell.angle_beta   90.00
_cell.angle_gamma   90.00
#
_symmetry.space_group_name_H-M   'P 1'
#
loop_
_entity.id
_entity.type
_entity.pdbx_description
1 polymer ?
#
loop_
_entity_poly.entity_id
_entity_poly.type
_entity_poly.pdbx_seq_one_letter_code
_entity_poly.pdbx_strand_id
1 'polypeptide(L)'
;MEQNLKREKEHLNTLCINHSVLNNAIYLLQHAHHTIAIARRELDHSLDMNTFDLFSHSAFAEIAESSHLAKARNAAAQSQRFINEAKRVYPKILDIGDLHVNQNNLVFNIMFDNIWTDMSMRKMIHEASNRISRADTLLVNILAGMKAKLQECEADRDKTNEVVKQLMAKHFSTRITMVKNIIGPPPPYSS
;
A
#
# COMPACT_ATOMS: atom_id res chain seq x y z
N MET A 1 28.12 13.31 -24.66
CA MET A 1 28.03 11.91 -24.16
C MET A 1 27.94 11.86 -22.64
N GLU A 2 28.82 12.54 -21.90
CA GLU A 2 28.76 12.62 -20.43
C GLU A 2 27.45 13.25 -19.90
N GLN A 3 26.95 14.31 -20.54
CA GLN A 3 25.67 14.93 -20.17
C GLN A 3 24.49 13.96 -20.30
N ASN A 4 24.46 13.13 -21.34
CA ASN A 4 23.42 12.10 -21.52
C ASN A 4 23.52 11.02 -20.44
N LEU A 5 24.73 10.55 -20.13
CA LEU A 5 24.95 9.57 -19.04
C LEU A 5 24.50 10.13 -17.68
N LYS A 6 24.79 11.41 -17.40
CA LYS A 6 24.35 12.06 -16.17
C LYS A 6 22.81 12.13 -16.08
N ARG A 7 22.16 12.56 -17.17
CA ARG A 7 20.69 12.64 -17.24
C ARG A 7 20.02 11.28 -17.03
N GLU A 8 20.51 10.22 -17.69
CA GLU A 8 19.93 8.88 -17.55
C GLU A 8 20.12 8.30 -16.14
N LYS A 9 21.24 8.61 -15.46
CA LYS A 9 21.45 8.24 -14.06
C LYS A 9 20.47 8.95 -13.12
N GLU A 10 20.23 10.25 -13.34
CA GLU A 10 19.26 11.02 -12.55
C GLU A 10 17.84 10.49 -12.75
N HIS A 11 17.49 10.13 -13.99
CA HIS A 11 16.21 9.50 -14.31
C HIS A 11 16.07 8.13 -13.62
N LEU A 12 17.09 7.27 -13.72
CA LEU A 12 17.11 5.98 -13.03
C LEU A 12 16.95 6.13 -11.51
N ASN A 13 17.62 7.12 -10.91
CA ASN A 13 17.49 7.38 -9.47
C ASN A 13 16.05 7.75 -9.10
N THR A 14 15.40 8.58 -9.91
CA THR A 14 14.00 8.96 -9.70
C THR A 14 13.06 7.75 -9.82
N LEU A 15 13.29 6.88 -10.80
CA LEU A 15 12.53 5.63 -10.95
C LEU A 15 12.73 4.69 -9.75
N CYS A 16 13.96 4.56 -9.22
CA CYS A 16 14.23 3.77 -8.02
C CYS A 16 13.50 4.31 -6.78
N ILE A 17 13.49 5.64 -6.58
CA ILE A 17 12.76 6.27 -5.48
C ILE A 17 11.25 6.00 -5.64
N ASN A 18 10.70 6.22 -6.82
CA ASN A 18 9.29 5.99 -7.10
C ASN A 18 8.88 4.52 -6.88
N HIS A 19 9.70 3.59 -7.32
CA HIS A 19 9.50 2.16 -7.11
C HIS A 19 9.46 1.82 -5.61
N SER A 20 10.41 2.33 -4.82
CA SER A 20 10.44 2.14 -3.37
C SER A 20 9.19 2.71 -2.68
N VAL A 21 8.78 3.92 -3.05
CA VAL A 21 7.56 4.58 -2.53
C VAL A 21 6.30 3.77 -2.86
N LEU A 22 6.16 3.30 -4.12
CA LEU A 22 5.02 2.49 -4.54
C LEU A 22 4.97 1.15 -3.80
N ASN A 23 6.11 0.49 -3.63
CA ASN A 23 6.20 -0.78 -2.92
C ASN A 23 5.82 -0.64 -1.45
N ASN A 24 6.32 0.40 -0.77
CA ASN A 24 5.96 0.71 0.61
C ASN A 24 4.46 1.00 0.76
N ALA A 25 3.87 1.74 -0.17
CA ALA A 25 2.44 2.03 -0.14
C ALA A 25 1.59 0.76 -0.39
N ILE A 26 1.99 -0.12 -1.30
CA ILE A 26 1.34 -1.42 -1.52
C ILE A 26 1.41 -2.28 -0.25
N TYR A 27 2.57 -2.36 0.38
CA TYR A 27 2.75 -3.09 1.64
C TYR A 27 1.77 -2.61 2.71
N LEU A 28 1.67 -1.29 2.93
CA LEU A 28 0.75 -0.71 3.90
C LEU A 28 -0.72 -1.02 3.56
N LEU A 29 -1.11 -0.91 2.28
CA LEU A 29 -2.47 -1.23 1.86
C LEU A 29 -2.80 -2.73 1.98
N GLN A 30 -1.83 -3.62 1.80
CA GLN A 30 -2.02 -5.06 2.05
C GLN A 30 -2.29 -5.33 3.53
N HIS A 31 -1.57 -4.65 4.43
CA HIS A 31 -1.83 -4.70 5.86
C HIS A 31 -3.20 -4.11 6.24
N ALA A 32 -3.61 -3.03 5.59
CA ALA A 32 -4.95 -2.47 5.74
C ALA A 32 -6.04 -3.46 5.33
N HIS A 33 -5.87 -4.12 4.19
CA HIS A 33 -6.81 -5.13 3.69
C HIS A 33 -6.89 -6.34 4.63
N HIS A 34 -5.75 -6.83 5.12
CA HIS A 34 -5.71 -7.94 6.08
C HIS A 34 -6.47 -7.61 7.38
N THR A 35 -6.28 -6.41 7.91
CA THR A 35 -6.94 -5.98 9.15
C THR A 35 -8.44 -5.71 8.97
N ILE A 36 -8.87 -5.25 7.79
CA ILE A 36 -10.29 -5.17 7.43
C ILE A 36 -10.94 -6.55 7.33
N ALA A 37 -10.23 -7.55 6.77
CA ALA A 37 -10.74 -8.91 6.71
C ALA A 37 -10.93 -9.52 8.12
N ILE A 38 -10.03 -9.21 9.06
CA ILE A 38 -10.20 -9.56 10.48
C ILE A 38 -11.44 -8.86 11.05
N ALA A 39 -11.60 -7.56 10.84
CA ALA A 39 -12.75 -6.82 11.34
C ALA A 39 -14.08 -7.40 10.82
N ARG A 40 -14.15 -7.75 9.53
CA ARG A 40 -15.32 -8.41 8.94
C ARG A 40 -15.63 -9.73 9.63
N ARG A 41 -14.62 -10.60 9.81
CA ARG A 41 -14.79 -11.90 10.46
C ARG A 41 -15.34 -11.76 11.89
N GLU A 42 -14.82 -10.81 12.67
CA GLU A 42 -15.28 -10.58 14.03
C GLU A 42 -16.71 -10.01 14.08
N LEU A 43 -17.12 -9.18 13.12
CA LEU A 43 -18.52 -8.75 12.98
C LEU A 43 -19.44 -9.91 12.59
N ASP A 44 -19.02 -10.79 11.68
CA ASP A 44 -19.79 -11.96 11.28
C ASP A 44 -20.00 -12.91 12.48
N HIS A 45 -18.95 -13.15 13.28
CA HIS A 45 -19.07 -13.92 14.53
C HIS A 45 -20.05 -13.27 15.53
N SER A 46 -20.06 -11.94 15.63
CA SER A 46 -21.02 -11.24 16.49
C SER A 46 -22.47 -11.39 16.01
N LEU A 47 -22.73 -11.38 14.69
CA LEU A 47 -24.06 -11.64 14.12
C LEU A 47 -24.56 -13.07 14.39
N ASP A 48 -23.67 -14.05 14.25
CA ASP A 48 -23.99 -15.45 14.49
C ASP A 48 -24.31 -15.70 15.97
N MET A 49 -23.53 -15.12 16.90
CA MET A 49 -23.78 -15.24 18.35
C MET A 49 -25.05 -14.50 18.78
N ASN A 50 -25.33 -13.31 18.24
CA ASN A 50 -26.56 -12.56 18.54
C ASN A 50 -27.83 -13.32 18.05
N THR A 51 -27.72 -14.14 17.00
CA THR A 51 -28.83 -15.02 16.56
C THR A 51 -29.09 -16.17 17.54
N PHE A 52 -28.05 -16.62 18.25
CA PHE A 52 -28.17 -17.63 19.31
C PHE A 52 -28.74 -17.04 20.62
N ASP A 53 -28.46 -15.76 20.89
CA ASP A 53 -28.79 -15.09 22.16
C ASP A 53 -30.28 -14.73 22.33
N LEU A 54 -31.01 -14.52 21.23
CA LEU A 54 -32.48 -14.39 21.27
C LEU A 54 -33.19 -15.64 21.81
N PHE A 55 -32.49 -16.79 21.85
CA PHE A 55 -33.00 -18.04 22.42
C PHE A 55 -32.41 -18.40 23.80
N SER A 56 -31.39 -17.68 24.29
CA SER A 56 -30.64 -18.06 25.50
C SER A 56 -30.17 -16.84 26.30
N HIS A 57 -31.10 -16.18 26.99
CA HIS A 57 -30.88 -15.11 27.99
C HIS A 57 -29.80 -15.50 29.04
N SER A 58 -28.53 -15.29 28.73
CA SER A 58 -27.43 -15.64 29.64
C SER A 58 -26.31 -14.60 29.56
N ALA A 59 -25.82 -14.17 30.72
CA ALA A 59 -24.78 -13.14 30.87
C ALA A 59 -23.46 -13.45 30.14
N PHE A 60 -23.24 -14.70 29.71
CA PHE A 60 -22.07 -15.10 28.94
C PHE A 60 -22.11 -14.61 27.48
N ALA A 61 -23.30 -14.46 26.90
CA ALA A 61 -23.45 -13.97 25.53
C ALA A 61 -23.15 -12.46 25.42
N GLU A 62 -23.58 -11.67 26.41
CA GLU A 62 -23.25 -10.24 26.51
C GLU A 62 -21.73 -9.98 26.57
N ILE A 63 -20.99 -10.81 27.34
CA ILE A 63 -19.52 -10.70 27.47
C ILE A 63 -18.83 -11.06 26.15
N ALA A 64 -19.33 -12.07 25.43
CA ALA A 64 -18.77 -12.50 24.16
C ALA A 64 -19.06 -11.51 23.02
N GLU A 65 -20.28 -10.97 22.95
CA GLU A 65 -20.68 -9.94 21.98
C GLU A 65 -19.78 -8.69 22.13
N SER A 66 -19.57 -8.24 23.37
CA SER A 66 -18.67 -7.13 23.67
C SER A 66 -17.22 -7.40 23.23
N SER A 67 -16.73 -8.63 23.37
CA SER A 67 -15.36 -9.01 22.97
C SER A 67 -15.15 -9.01 21.46
N HIS A 68 -16.07 -9.61 20.69
CA HIS A 68 -15.97 -9.66 19.23
C HIS A 68 -16.12 -8.27 18.59
N LEU A 69 -17.05 -7.47 19.09
CA LEU A 69 -17.24 -6.09 18.63
C LEU A 69 -16.01 -5.21 18.96
N ALA A 70 -15.40 -5.38 20.13
CA ALA A 70 -14.17 -4.68 20.48
C ALA A 70 -13.01 -5.08 19.56
N LYS A 71 -12.87 -6.36 19.22
CA LYS A 71 -11.85 -6.83 18.26
C LYS A 71 -12.09 -6.26 16.87
N ALA A 72 -13.34 -6.25 16.40
CA ALA A 72 -13.70 -5.65 15.11
C ALA A 72 -13.34 -4.16 15.05
N ARG A 73 -13.66 -3.41 16.12
CA ARG A 73 -13.30 -1.98 16.26
C ARG A 73 -11.79 -1.78 16.19
N ASN A 74 -11.03 -2.58 16.95
CA ASN A 74 -9.57 -2.46 17.00
C ASN A 74 -8.91 -2.78 15.65
N ALA A 75 -9.33 -3.87 15.01
CA ALA A 75 -8.81 -4.27 13.72
C ALA A 75 -9.09 -3.20 12.65
N ALA A 76 -10.29 -2.63 12.65
CA ALA A 76 -10.63 -1.57 11.73
C ALA A 76 -9.88 -0.25 11.99
N ALA A 77 -9.71 0.15 13.25
CA ALA A 77 -8.89 1.31 13.59
C ALA A 77 -7.44 1.13 13.13
N GLN A 78 -6.92 -0.08 13.21
CA GLN A 78 -5.59 -0.42 12.71
C GLN A 78 -5.52 -0.34 11.18
N SER A 79 -6.54 -0.82 10.47
CA SER A 79 -6.65 -0.64 9.01
C SER A 79 -6.62 0.83 8.59
N GLN A 80 -7.37 1.68 9.29
CA GLN A 80 -7.38 3.12 9.03
C GLN A 80 -5.99 3.75 9.19
N ARG A 81 -5.22 3.33 10.21
CA ARG A 81 -3.84 3.81 10.40
C ARG A 81 -2.96 3.43 9.21
N PHE A 82 -3.07 2.20 8.72
CA PHE A 82 -2.32 1.77 7.53
C PHE A 82 -2.71 2.55 6.27
N ILE A 83 -4.00 2.82 6.06
CA ILE A 83 -4.48 3.62 4.92
C ILE A 83 -3.92 5.06 5.01
N ASN A 84 -3.97 5.66 6.19
CA ASN A 84 -3.46 7.01 6.41
C ASN A 84 -1.94 7.07 6.17
N GLU A 85 -1.20 6.08 6.64
CA GLU A 85 0.23 5.99 6.40
C GLU A 85 0.54 5.78 4.91
N ALA A 86 -0.22 4.92 4.22
CA ALA A 86 -0.08 4.72 2.77
C ALA A 86 -0.32 6.02 1.99
N LYS A 87 -1.33 6.81 2.38
CA LYS A 87 -1.61 8.13 1.80
C LYS A 87 -0.48 9.13 2.07
N ARG A 88 0.14 9.08 3.25
CA ARG A 88 1.30 9.92 3.59
C ARG A 88 2.51 9.59 2.72
N VAL A 89 2.73 8.31 2.44
CA VAL A 89 3.84 7.82 1.60
C VAL A 89 3.58 8.11 0.12
N TYR A 90 2.37 7.89 -0.38
CA TYR A 90 1.99 8.14 -1.77
C TYR A 90 0.69 8.97 -1.86
N PRO A 91 0.79 10.31 -1.93
CA PRO A 91 -0.40 11.19 -1.94
C PRO A 91 -1.33 11.03 -3.16
N LYS A 92 -0.88 10.31 -4.20
CA LYS A 92 -1.64 10.06 -5.44
C LYS A 92 -2.57 8.85 -5.35
N ILE A 93 -2.66 8.17 -4.21
CA ILE A 93 -3.70 7.14 -3.98
C ILE A 93 -5.05 7.83 -4.16
N LEU A 94 -5.85 7.38 -5.13
CA LEU A 94 -7.19 7.92 -5.37
C LEU A 94 -8.00 7.81 -4.08
N ASP A 95 -8.78 8.84 -3.78
CA ASP A 95 -9.64 8.79 -2.61
C ASP A 95 -10.62 7.63 -2.76
N ILE A 96 -10.69 6.80 -1.72
CA ILE A 96 -11.53 5.61 -1.68
C ILE A 96 -12.97 6.16 -1.58
N GLY A 97 -13.69 6.27 -2.70
CA GLY A 97 -14.94 7.04 -2.84
C GLY A 97 -15.89 7.01 -1.63
N ASP A 98 -16.35 8.19 -1.22
CA ASP A 98 -17.18 8.48 -0.05
C ASP A 98 -16.76 7.83 1.28
N LEU A 99 -15.47 7.54 1.42
CA LEU A 99 -14.75 7.85 2.64
C LEU A 99 -14.29 9.30 2.52
N HIS A 100 -15.19 10.25 2.81
CA HIS A 100 -14.86 11.62 3.17
C HIS A 100 -13.86 11.61 4.34
N VAL A 101 -12.60 11.31 4.10
CA VAL A 101 -11.51 11.48 5.07
C VAL A 101 -11.00 12.91 4.89
N ASN A 102 -11.88 13.88 5.10
CA ASN A 102 -11.45 15.03 5.89
C ASN A 102 -10.85 14.43 7.15
N GLN A 103 -9.72 14.95 7.61
CA GLN A 103 -8.93 14.45 8.75
C GLN A 103 -9.72 14.19 10.06
N ASN A 104 -11.04 14.42 10.09
CA ASN A 104 -11.89 14.37 11.26
C ASN A 104 -13.13 13.45 11.24
N ASN A 105 -13.57 12.78 10.17
CA ASN A 105 -14.80 11.96 10.27
C ASN A 105 -15.10 11.13 9.02
N LEU A 106 -15.22 9.79 9.10
CA LEU A 106 -16.40 9.17 8.45
C LEU A 106 -16.73 7.72 8.83
N VAL A 107 -15.84 6.74 8.69
CA VAL A 107 -16.33 5.34 8.75
C VAL A 107 -16.39 4.79 10.18
N PHE A 108 -15.50 5.18 11.09
CA PHE A 108 -15.47 4.60 12.44
C PHE A 108 -15.99 5.53 13.55
N ASN A 109 -15.67 6.82 13.57
CA ASN A 109 -16.24 7.74 14.56
C ASN A 109 -17.77 7.78 14.46
N ILE A 110 -18.36 7.81 13.26
CA ILE A 110 -19.83 7.79 13.12
C ILE A 110 -20.43 6.41 13.44
N MET A 111 -19.72 5.31 13.19
CA MET A 111 -20.20 3.96 13.51
C MET A 111 -20.05 3.58 15.00
N PHE A 112 -19.17 4.25 15.74
CA PHE A 112 -18.76 3.85 17.09
C PHE A 112 -18.81 4.96 18.15
N ASP A 113 -19.10 6.23 17.81
CA ASP A 113 -19.17 7.35 18.78
C ASP A 113 -20.55 7.53 19.44
N ASN A 114 -21.62 6.87 18.96
CA ASN A 114 -22.97 7.15 19.50
C ASN A 114 -23.87 5.95 19.80
N ILE A 115 -23.50 4.69 19.50
CA ILE A 115 -24.52 3.63 19.56
C ILE A 115 -23.96 2.24 19.90
N TRP A 116 -23.94 1.92 21.19
CA TRP A 116 -24.30 0.57 21.67
C TRP A 116 -25.33 0.64 22.79
N THR A 117 -26.13 1.70 22.79
CA THR A 117 -27.19 1.86 23.77
C THR A 117 -28.49 1.39 23.12
N ASP A 118 -28.64 0.06 23.14
CA ASP A 118 -29.86 -0.73 23.15
C ASP A 118 -30.89 -0.63 21.98
N MET A 119 -31.54 -1.76 21.67
CA MET A 119 -32.60 -2.00 20.66
C MET A 119 -32.28 -1.88 19.15
N SER A 120 -31.08 -1.46 18.74
CA SER A 120 -30.69 -1.32 17.32
C SER A 120 -29.42 -2.05 16.89
N MET A 121 -28.78 -2.82 17.79
CA MET A 121 -27.45 -3.43 17.56
C MET A 121 -27.35 -4.28 16.30
N ARG A 122 -28.31 -5.17 16.04
CA ARG A 122 -28.27 -6.03 14.84
C ARG A 122 -28.27 -5.22 13.53
N LYS A 123 -29.08 -4.17 13.45
CA LYS A 123 -29.13 -3.29 12.26
C LYS A 123 -27.79 -2.58 12.08
N MET A 124 -27.20 -2.10 13.16
CA MET A 124 -25.89 -1.45 13.12
C MET A 124 -24.76 -2.39 12.74
N ILE A 125 -24.75 -3.62 13.25
CA ILE A 125 -23.74 -4.62 12.88
C ILE A 125 -23.87 -4.97 11.39
N HIS A 126 -25.09 -5.10 10.86
CA HIS A 126 -25.30 -5.29 9.42
C HIS A 126 -24.86 -4.08 8.59
N GLU A 127 -25.16 -2.86 9.01
CA GLU A 127 -24.68 -1.65 8.35
C GLU A 127 -23.15 -1.55 8.36
N ALA A 128 -22.52 -1.91 9.49
CA ALA A 128 -21.08 -1.95 9.64
C ALA A 128 -20.46 -3.01 8.71
N SER A 129 -21.02 -4.22 8.67
CA SER A 129 -20.55 -5.29 7.78
C SER A 129 -20.65 -4.87 6.30
N ASN A 130 -21.78 -4.27 5.89
CA ASN A 130 -21.96 -3.75 4.53
C ASN A 130 -20.93 -2.65 4.18
N ARG A 131 -20.64 -1.74 5.11
CA ARG A 131 -19.64 -0.67 4.90
C ARG A 131 -18.22 -1.24 4.83
N ILE A 132 -17.87 -2.19 5.69
CA ILE A 132 -16.57 -2.88 5.65
C ILE A 132 -16.40 -3.64 4.33
N SER A 133 -17.44 -4.33 3.85
CA SER A 133 -17.42 -5.02 2.56
C SER A 133 -17.18 -4.07 1.37
N ARG A 134 -17.80 -2.88 1.40
CA ARG A 134 -17.52 -1.84 0.39
C ARG A 134 -16.09 -1.36 0.47
N ALA A 135 -15.58 -1.06 1.67
CA ALA A 135 -14.20 -0.63 1.88
C ALA A 135 -13.19 -1.69 1.41
N ASP A 136 -13.45 -2.96 1.70
CA ASP A 136 -12.67 -4.11 1.26
C ASP A 136 -12.57 -4.17 -0.27
N THR A 137 -13.71 -4.07 -0.96
CA THR A 137 -13.78 -4.05 -2.43
C THR A 137 -12.99 -2.90 -3.02
N LEU A 138 -13.11 -1.70 -2.45
CA LEU A 138 -12.38 -0.54 -2.93
C LEU A 138 -10.87 -0.66 -2.69
N LEU A 139 -10.45 -1.20 -1.54
CA LEU A 139 -9.03 -1.46 -1.26
C LEU A 139 -8.42 -2.47 -2.22
N VAL A 140 -9.15 -3.53 -2.57
CA VAL A 140 -8.71 -4.52 -3.57
C VAL A 140 -8.49 -3.85 -4.93
N ASN A 141 -9.42 -3.00 -5.36
CA ASN A 141 -9.30 -2.27 -6.62
C ASN A 141 -8.09 -1.31 -6.62
N ILE A 142 -7.87 -0.59 -5.53
CA ILE A 142 -6.71 0.30 -5.38
C ILE A 142 -5.40 -0.50 -5.39
N LEU A 143 -5.35 -1.61 -4.65
CA LEU A 143 -4.19 -2.51 -4.63
C LEU A 143 -3.87 -3.04 -6.04
N ALA A 144 -4.88 -3.43 -6.80
CA ALA A 144 -4.70 -3.88 -8.19
C ALA A 144 -4.11 -2.75 -9.06
N GLY A 145 -4.66 -1.54 -8.98
CA GLY A 145 -4.16 -0.39 -9.73
C GLY A 145 -2.73 0.03 -9.32
N MET A 146 -2.40 -0.05 -8.03
CA MET A 146 -1.05 0.26 -7.55
C MET A 146 -0.03 -0.79 -7.96
N LYS A 147 -0.40 -2.08 -7.93
CA LYS A 147 0.46 -3.16 -8.44
C LYS A 147 0.74 -3.00 -9.93
N ALA A 148 -0.25 -2.63 -10.74
CA ALA A 148 -0.04 -2.34 -12.15
C ALA A 148 0.94 -1.17 -12.35
N LYS A 149 0.79 -0.08 -11.58
CA LYS A 149 1.73 1.05 -11.60
C LYS A 149 3.15 0.65 -11.16
N LEU A 150 3.28 -0.23 -10.17
CA LEU A 150 4.56 -0.73 -9.73
C LEU A 150 5.25 -1.53 -10.84
N GLN A 151 4.51 -2.41 -11.52
CA GLN A 151 5.03 -3.20 -12.65
C GLN A 151 5.48 -2.32 -13.81
N GLU A 152 4.72 -1.28 -14.15
CA GLU A 152 5.12 -0.30 -15.16
C GLU A 152 6.41 0.42 -14.75
N CYS A 153 6.49 0.89 -13.50
CA CYS A 153 7.67 1.56 -12.97
C CYS A 153 8.90 0.62 -12.91
N GLU A 154 8.71 -0.67 -12.63
CA GLU A 154 9.75 -1.69 -12.66
C GLU A 154 10.29 -1.89 -14.07
N ALA A 155 9.40 -2.03 -15.06
CA ALA A 155 9.78 -2.20 -16.46
C ALA A 155 10.58 -0.98 -16.97
N ASP A 156 10.14 0.23 -16.63
CA ASP A 156 10.84 1.47 -16.99
C ASP A 156 12.20 1.59 -16.30
N ARG A 157 12.28 1.23 -15.02
CA ARG A 157 13.54 1.19 -14.26
C ARG A 157 14.54 0.24 -14.91
N ASP A 158 14.10 -0.97 -15.23
CA ASP A 158 14.98 -2.01 -15.76
C ASP A 158 15.47 -1.64 -17.17
N LYS A 159 14.58 -1.10 -18.01
CA LYS A 159 14.95 -0.56 -19.33
C LYS A 159 15.97 0.57 -19.22
N THR A 160 15.76 1.53 -18.32
CA THR A 160 16.67 2.66 -18.11
C THR A 160 18.01 2.19 -17.55
N ASN A 161 18.01 1.20 -16.66
CA ASN A 161 19.22 0.60 -16.10
C ASN A 161 20.08 -0.03 -17.20
N GLU A 162 19.48 -0.76 -18.13
CA GLU A 162 20.20 -1.32 -19.28
C GLU A 162 20.78 -0.24 -20.20
N VAL A 163 20.04 0.85 -20.45
CA VAL A 163 20.56 2.01 -21.20
C VAL A 163 21.77 2.64 -20.50
N VAL A 164 21.71 2.83 -19.18
CA VAL A 164 22.83 3.37 -18.39
C VAL A 164 24.04 2.45 -18.48
N LYS A 165 23.88 1.12 -18.36
CA LYS A 165 24.97 0.14 -18.50
C LYS A 165 25.63 0.22 -19.87
N GLN A 166 24.84 0.28 -20.94
CA GLN A 166 25.34 0.39 -22.31
C GLN A 166 26.10 1.71 -22.54
N LEU A 167 25.56 2.83 -22.04
CA LEU A 167 26.22 4.14 -22.13
C LEU A 167 27.53 4.18 -21.34
N MET A 168 27.58 3.57 -20.15
CA MET A 168 28.81 3.44 -19.38
C MET A 168 29.87 2.63 -20.12
N ALA A 169 29.50 1.46 -20.67
CA ALA A 169 30.41 0.62 -21.44
C ALA A 169 30.98 1.37 -22.65
N LYS A 170 30.11 2.05 -23.41
CA LYS A 170 30.53 2.86 -24.57
C LYS A 170 31.46 4.01 -24.17
N HIS A 171 31.15 4.70 -23.06
CA HIS A 171 31.99 5.78 -22.54
C HIS A 171 33.37 5.27 -22.12
N PHE A 172 33.42 4.12 -21.43
CA PHE A 172 34.67 3.48 -21.02
C PHE A 172 35.53 3.06 -22.22
N SER A 173 34.95 2.36 -23.20
CA SER A 173 35.66 1.99 -24.43
C SER A 173 36.20 3.20 -25.17
N THR A 174 35.42 4.29 -25.26
CA THR A 174 35.84 5.55 -25.90
C THR A 174 37.06 6.14 -25.20
N ARG A 175 37.08 6.19 -23.86
CA ARG A 175 38.22 6.69 -23.09
C ARG A 175 39.46 5.82 -23.26
N ILE A 176 39.33 4.48 -23.26
CA ILE A 176 40.46 3.58 -23.51
C ILE A 176 41.07 3.84 -24.89
N THR A 177 40.24 3.97 -25.94
CA THR A 177 40.73 4.26 -27.29
C THR A 177 41.45 5.61 -27.35
N MET A 178 40.91 6.66 -26.72
CA MET A 178 41.59 7.96 -26.64
C MET A 178 42.94 7.86 -25.95
N VAL A 179 43.02 7.17 -24.80
CA VAL A 179 44.28 6.98 -24.06
C VAL A 179 45.30 6.22 -24.90
N LYS A 180 44.89 5.15 -25.60
CA LYS A 180 45.75 4.39 -26.52
C LYS A 180 46.27 5.23 -27.69
N ASN A 181 45.50 6.21 -28.16
CA ASN A 181 45.93 7.11 -29.23
C ASN A 181 46.89 8.21 -28.74
N ILE A 182 46.86 8.55 -27.45
CA ILE A 182 47.75 9.55 -26.84
C ILE A 182 49.08 8.91 -26.42
N ILE A 183 49.04 7.69 -25.91
CA ILE A 183 50.22 6.92 -25.55
C ILE A 183 50.69 6.19 -26.82
N GLY A 184 51.57 6.82 -27.60
CA GLY A 184 52.21 6.20 -28.76
C GLY A 184 52.90 4.86 -28.41
N PRO A 185 53.21 4.02 -29.42
CA PRO A 185 53.84 2.72 -29.18
C PRO A 185 55.15 2.88 -28.39
N PRO A 186 55.49 1.95 -27.49
CA PRO A 186 56.71 2.03 -26.69
C PRO A 186 57.93 2.12 -27.62
N PRO A 187 58.96 2.91 -27.25
CA PRO A 187 60.15 3.06 -28.07
C PRO A 187 60.79 1.69 -28.33
N PRO A 188 61.34 1.45 -29.53
CA PRO A 188 61.93 0.16 -29.86
C PRO A 188 63.06 -0.15 -28.89
N TYR A 189 63.00 -1.32 -28.25
CA TYR A 189 64.09 -1.81 -27.42
C TYR A 189 65.28 -2.12 -28.33
N SER A 190 66.36 -1.36 -28.19
CA SER A 190 67.65 -1.68 -28.78
C SER A 190 68.26 -2.86 -28.03
N SER A 191 68.36 -4.00 -28.72
CA SER A 191 69.02 -5.23 -28.29
C SER A 191 70.51 -5.06 -28.04
#